data_AF-A0A9K3D967-F1
#
_entry.id   AF-A0A9K3D967-F1
#
_cell.length_a   1.000
_cell.length_b   1.000
_cell.length_c   1.000
_cell.angle_alpha   90.00
_cell.angle_beta   90.00
_cell.angle_gamma   90.00
#
_symmetry.space_group_name_H-M   'P 1'
#
loop_
_entity.id
_entity.type
_entity.pdbx_description
1 polymer ?
#
loop_
_entity_poly.entity_id
_entity_poly.type
_entity_poly.pdbx_seq_one_letter_code
_entity_poly.pdbx_strand_id
1 'polypeptide(L)'
;TYLVVGETQTSNVGSVHIYKHSGSNGDFEWKQTIVAGDSSTWRNWPETVGISPDCETIAASMAESSSTTIGGNIMVYEETGSGTSTFSLSKTFNDDDVSGCTYH
;
A
#
# COMPACT_ATOMS: atom_id res chain seq x y z
N THR A 1 13.30 5.25 -10.97
CA THR A 1 11.97 5.83 -10.75
C THR A 1 10.92 4.77 -10.86
N TYR A 2 9.92 4.80 -9.97
CA TYR A 2 8.78 3.90 -10.02
C TYR A 2 7.48 4.68 -10.23
N LEU A 3 6.50 4.01 -10.80
CA LEU A 3 5.10 4.39 -10.80
C LEU A 3 4.37 3.39 -9.91
N VAL A 4 3.60 3.90 -8.94
CA VAL A 4 2.80 3.09 -8.02
C VAL A 4 1.34 3.45 -8.21
N VAL A 5 0.50 2.45 -8.46
CA VAL A 5 -0.92 2.62 -8.76
C VAL A 5 -1.73 1.77 -7.80
N GLY A 6 -2.63 2.42 -7.06
CA GLY A 6 -3.64 1.72 -6.27
C GLY A 6 -4.87 1.41 -7.12
N GLU A 7 -5.35 0.18 -7.05
CA GLU A 7 -6.62 -0.26 -7.63
C GLU A 7 -7.57 -0.64 -6.50
N THR A 8 -8.57 0.20 -6.23
CA THR A 8 -9.60 -0.07 -5.23
C THR A 8 -10.72 -0.90 -5.85
N GLN A 9 -11.15 -1.97 -5.17
CA GLN A 9 -12.32 -2.77 -5.56
C GLN A 9 -13.44 -2.66 -4.52
N THR A 10 -14.69 -2.53 -4.98
CA THR A 10 -15.87 -2.35 -4.11
C THR A 10 -16.37 -3.64 -3.45
N SER A 11 -15.98 -4.80 -4.00
CA SER A 11 -16.46 -6.12 -3.55
C SER A 11 -15.35 -7.10 -3.15
N ASN A 12 -14.08 -6.72 -3.30
CA ASN A 12 -12.90 -7.54 -3.01
C ASN A 12 -11.77 -6.67 -2.43
N VAL A 13 -10.71 -7.32 -1.96
CA VAL A 13 -9.41 -6.66 -1.77
C VAL A 13 -8.88 -6.18 -3.11
N GLY A 14 -8.54 -4.90 -3.18
CA GLY A 14 -7.84 -4.35 -4.32
C GLY A 14 -6.34 -4.63 -4.30
N SER A 15 -5.60 -3.88 -5.10
CA SER A 15 -4.19 -4.13 -5.38
C SER A 15 -3.36 -2.85 -5.39
N VAL A 16 -2.08 -2.97 -5.08
CA VAL A 16 -1.06 -1.97 -5.41
C VAL A 16 -0.17 -2.53 -6.50
N HIS A 17 -0.13 -1.85 -7.64
CA HIS A 17 0.71 -2.21 -8.77
C HIS A 17 1.94 -1.31 -8.83
N ILE A 18 3.10 -1.93 -9.02
CA ILE A 18 4.39 -1.27 -9.04
C ILE A 18 5.00 -1.47 -10.42
N TYR A 19 5.36 -0.36 -11.05
CA TYR A 19 6.04 -0.33 -12.34
C TYR A 19 7.37 0.41 -12.22
N LYS A 20 8.40 -0.07 -12.91
CA LYS A 20 9.72 0.56 -12.96
C LYS A 20 9.89 1.26 -14.30
N HIS A 21 10.33 2.51 -14.26
CA HIS A 21 10.68 3.23 -15.47
C HIS A 21 11.89 2.57 -16.16
N SER A 22 11.70 2.18 -17.41
CA SER A 22 12.71 1.59 -18.27
C SER A 22 13.42 2.72 -19.01
N GLY A 23 14.62 3.07 -18.52
CA GLY A 23 15.38 4.22 -18.99
C GLY A 23 15.81 4.16 -20.47
N SER A 24 15.67 3.00 -21.13
CA SER A 24 16.05 2.79 -22.53
C SER A 24 14.98 3.19 -23.55
N ASN A 25 13.70 3.17 -23.17
CA ASN A 25 12.56 3.45 -24.06
C ASN A 25 11.56 4.47 -23.47
N GLY A 26 11.71 4.86 -22.20
CA GLY A 26 10.82 5.80 -21.54
C GLY A 26 9.51 5.18 -21.04
N ASP A 27 9.37 3.86 -21.16
CA ASP A 27 8.18 3.13 -20.75
C ASP A 27 8.23 2.72 -19.28
N PHE A 28 7.08 2.34 -18.72
CA PHE A 28 6.97 1.73 -17.40
C PHE A 28 6.72 0.24 -17.54
N GLU A 29 7.63 -0.57 -17.02
CA GLU A 29 7.52 -2.03 -17.02
C GLU A 29 6.94 -2.51 -15.70
N TRP A 30 5.97 -3.42 -15.77
CA TRP A 30 5.39 -4.05 -14.59
C TRP A 30 6.49 -4.77 -13.77
N LYS A 31 6.41 -4.64 -12.44
CA LYS A 31 7.33 -5.32 -11.51
C LYS A 31 6.63 -6.20 -10.51
N GLN A 32 5.59 -5.68 -9.87
CA GLN A 32 4.97 -6.37 -8.76
C GLN A 32 3.51 -5.94 -8.61
N THR A 33 2.69 -6.88 -8.16
CA THR A 33 1.38 -6.60 -7.60
C THR A 33 1.41 -7.01 -6.14
N ILE A 34 1.04 -6.10 -5.25
CA ILE A 34 0.80 -6.37 -3.84
C ILE A 34 -0.70 -6.50 -3.68
N VAL A 35 -1.13 -7.65 -3.18
CA VAL A 35 -2.51 -7.89 -2.75
C VAL A 35 -2.56 -7.87 -1.23
N ALA A 36 -3.60 -7.29 -0.68
CA ALA A 36 -3.83 -7.34 0.74
C ALA A 36 -4.23 -8.80 1.10
N GLY A 37 -3.42 -9.46 1.93
CA GLY A 37 -3.52 -10.87 2.32
C GLY A 37 -4.83 -11.38 2.93
N ASP A 38 -5.67 -10.56 3.59
CA ASP A 38 -6.99 -11.00 4.10
C ASP A 38 -8.15 -10.31 3.38
N SER A 39 -8.75 -11.02 2.42
CA SER A 39 -9.89 -10.55 1.64
C SER A 39 -11.20 -10.35 2.42
N SER A 40 -11.29 -10.84 3.66
CA SER A 40 -12.53 -10.84 4.45
C SER A 40 -12.72 -9.57 5.30
N THR A 41 -11.62 -8.92 5.66
CA THR A 41 -11.57 -7.72 6.50
C THR A 41 -11.24 -6.46 5.68
N TRP A 42 -10.55 -6.60 4.55
CA TRP A 42 -9.90 -5.49 3.85
C TRP A 42 -10.66 -4.99 2.63
N ARG A 43 -11.92 -4.60 2.82
CA ARG A 43 -12.74 -4.00 1.76
C ARG A 43 -12.21 -2.60 1.43
N ASN A 44 -12.11 -2.27 0.14
CA ASN A 44 -11.65 -0.96 -0.36
C ASN A 44 -10.15 -0.63 -0.15
N TRP A 45 -9.29 -1.62 0.06
CA TRP A 45 -7.84 -1.39 -0.04
C TRP A 45 -7.35 -1.37 -1.50
N PRO A 46 -6.37 -0.53 -1.86
CA PRO A 46 -5.92 0.66 -1.13
C PRO A 46 -6.88 1.84 -1.37
N GLU A 47 -7.02 2.74 -0.38
CA GLU A 47 -7.71 4.03 -0.58
C GLU A 47 -6.74 5.09 -1.13
N THR A 48 -5.52 5.12 -0.57
CA THR A 48 -4.44 5.96 -1.08
C THR A 48 -3.13 5.18 -1.11
N VAL A 49 -2.24 5.58 -2.03
CA VAL A 49 -0.89 5.04 -2.15
C VAL A 49 0.12 6.18 -2.21
N GLY A 50 1.29 5.97 -1.64
CA GLY A 50 2.42 6.90 -1.69
C GLY A 50 3.73 6.15 -1.83
N ILE A 51 4.72 6.81 -2.43
CA ILE A 51 6.10 6.33 -2.53
C ILE A 51 7.05 7.40 -2.00
N SER A 52 8.08 6.99 -1.27
CA SER A 52 9.10 7.88 -0.73
C SER A 52 9.97 8.50 -1.86
N PRO A 53 10.61 9.65 -1.62
CA PRO A 53 11.48 10.29 -2.61
C PRO A 53 12.68 9.43 -3.05
N ASP A 54 13.20 8.60 -2.15
CA ASP A 54 14.28 7.63 -2.41
C ASP A 54 13.77 6.37 -3.15
N CYS A 55 12.46 6.25 -3.35
CA CYS A 55 11.80 5.11 -3.97
C CYS A 55 11.92 3.77 -3.23
N GLU A 56 12.43 3.75 -2.00
CA GLU A 56 12.65 2.51 -1.24
C GLU A 56 11.44 2.12 -0.38
N THR A 57 10.48 3.03 -0.20
CA THR A 57 9.30 2.81 0.67
C THR A 57 8.01 3.12 -0.06
N ILE A 58 7.02 2.22 0.07
CA ILE A 58 5.65 2.43 -0.38
C ILE A 58 4.72 2.35 0.83
N ALA A 59 3.80 3.29 0.94
CA ALA A 59 2.73 3.24 1.93
C ALA A 59 1.37 3.13 1.22
N ALA A 60 0.51 2.25 1.73
CA ALA A 60 -0.84 2.08 1.24
C ALA A 60 -1.82 2.16 2.42
N SER A 61 -2.79 3.04 2.33
CA SER A 61 -3.80 3.23 3.38
C SER A 61 -5.06 2.42 3.11
N MET A 62 -5.77 2.13 4.19
CA MET A 62 -7.07 1.49 4.21
C MET A 62 -7.99 2.26 5.13
N ALA A 63 -9.24 2.42 4.73
CA ALA A 63 -10.35 2.61 5.66
C ALA A 63 -11.02 1.25 5.92
N GLU A 64 -10.92 0.74 7.14
CA GLU A 64 -11.76 -0.36 7.62
C GLU A 64 -13.14 0.21 7.93
N SER A 65 -14.10 0.00 7.04
CA SER A 65 -15.51 0.27 7.34
C SER A 65 -16.20 -1.03 7.76
N SER A 66 -16.20 -1.33 9.06
CA SER A 66 -17.22 -2.24 9.62
C SER A 66 -18.44 -1.43 10.03
N SER A 67 -19.60 -2.08 10.21
CA SER A 67 -20.83 -1.40 10.64
C SER A 67 -20.76 -0.75 12.04
N THR A 68 -19.67 -0.97 12.78
CA THR A 68 -19.52 -0.56 14.19
C THR A 68 -18.19 0.10 14.53
N THR A 69 -17.18 0.01 13.66
CA THR A 69 -15.85 0.60 13.87
C THR A 69 -15.35 1.17 12.54
N ILE A 70 -15.02 2.46 12.54
CA ILE A 70 -14.15 3.07 11.53
C ILE A 70 -12.75 2.88 12.08
N GLY A 71 -12.06 1.85 11.59
CA GLY A 71 -10.62 1.73 11.77
C GLY A 71 -9.94 2.14 10.45
N GLY A 72 -8.64 2.33 10.48
CA GLY A 72 -7.84 2.54 9.28
C GLY A 72 -6.47 1.94 9.47
N ASN A 73 -5.89 1.38 8.42
CA ASN A 73 -4.56 0.78 8.50
C ASN A 73 -3.65 1.45 7.47
N ILE A 74 -2.40 1.73 7.86
CA ILE A 74 -1.33 2.09 6.92
C ILE A 74 -0.37 0.92 6.85
N MET A 75 -0.26 0.31 5.67
CA MET A 75 0.69 -0.75 5.39
C MET A 75 1.91 -0.15 4.70
N VAL A 76 3.09 -0.36 5.28
CA VAL A 76 4.37 0.13 4.78
C VAL A 76 5.17 -1.03 4.22
N TYR A 77 5.61 -0.89 2.98
CA TYR A 77 6.40 -1.85 2.24
C TYR A 77 7.76 -1.25 1.92
N GLU A 78 8.82 -2.01 2.16
CA GLU A 78 10.19 -1.59 1.89
C GLU A 78 10.79 -2.44 0.77
N GLU A 79 11.62 -1.82 -0.05
CA GLU A 79 12.38 -2.50 -1.10
C GLU A 79 13.36 -3.50 -0.44
N THR A 80 13.23 -4.76 -0.81
CA THR A 80 14.06 -5.86 -0.32
C THR A 80 14.99 -6.33 -1.44
N GLY A 81 16.29 -6.37 -1.12
CA GLY A 81 17.36 -6.84 -2.01
C GLY A 81 17.88 -5.77 -2.97
N SER A 82 19.17 -5.44 -2.87
CA SER A 82 19.85 -4.57 -3.83
C SER A 82 19.90 -5.26 -5.20
N GLY A 83 19.04 -4.84 -6.12
CA GLY A 83 19.07 -5.25 -7.53
C GLY A 83 17.94 -6.17 -8.01
N THR A 84 17.12 -6.74 -7.12
CA THR A 84 15.86 -7.45 -7.48
C THR A 84 14.62 -6.59 -7.28
N SER A 85 14.67 -5.59 -6.39
CA SER A 85 13.66 -4.55 -6.19
C SER A 85 12.24 -5.07 -5.94
N THR A 86 12.05 -6.00 -4.99
CA THR A 86 10.72 -6.43 -4.55
C THR A 86 10.32 -5.71 -3.27
N PHE A 87 9.10 -5.21 -3.19
CA PHE A 87 8.57 -4.56 -2.00
C PHE A 87 7.89 -5.58 -1.09
N SER A 88 8.34 -5.64 0.16
CA SER A 88 7.80 -6.57 1.16
C SER A 88 7.20 -5.79 2.32
N LEU A 89 6.14 -6.32 2.93
CA LEU A 89 5.50 -5.68 4.08
C LEU A 89 6.52 -5.57 5.22
N SER A 90 6.82 -4.34 5.62
CA SER A 90 7.74 -4.03 6.72
C SER A 90 6.96 -3.69 8.00
N LYS A 91 5.85 -2.94 7.88
CA LYS A 91 5.09 -2.48 9.04
C LYS A 91 3.61 -2.28 8.72
N THR A 92 2.77 -2.45 9.73
CA THR A 92 1.37 -2.01 9.73
C THR A 92 1.15 -1.05 10.90
N PHE A 93 0.54 0.09 10.63
CA PHE A 93 0.00 1.00 11.64
C PHE A 93 -1.52 0.85 11.64
N ASN A 94 -2.11 0.48 12.78
CA ASN A 94 -3.57 0.37 12.90
C ASN A 94 -4.11 1.59 13.66
N ASP A 95 -5.25 2.12 13.21
CA ASP A 95 -5.96 3.26 13.82
C ASP A 95 -6.53 2.90 15.21
N ASP A 96 -6.57 1.62 15.57
CA ASP A 96 -6.96 1.15 16.93
C ASP A 96 -5.99 1.64 18.04
N ASP A 97 -4.89 2.32 17.67
CA ASP A 97 -3.97 3.04 18.57
C ASP A 97 -4.48 4.45 18.97
N VAL A 98 -5.78 4.75 18.84
CA VAL A 98 -6.41 6.00 19.31
C VAL A 98 -6.76 6.01 20.79
N SER A 99 -6.42 4.97 21.56
CA SER A 99 -6.66 4.99 23.02
C SER A 99 -5.77 5.99 23.79
N GLY A 100 -4.83 6.67 23.12
CA GLY A 100 -3.98 7.72 23.71
C GLY A 100 -4.04 9.11 23.07
N CYS A 101 -4.72 9.29 21.94
CA CYS A 101 -4.70 10.56 21.20
C CYS A 101 -5.99 11.36 21.46
N THR A 102 -5.98 12.19 22.51
CA THR A 102 -6.95 13.28 22.65
C THR A 102 -6.50 14.45 21.80
N TYR A 103 -7.35 14.88 20.87
CA TYR A 103 -7.15 16.14 20.14
C TYR A 103 -7.26 17.30 21.15
N HIS A 104 -6.16 18.03 21.34
CA HIS A 104 -6.11 19.31 22.07
C HIS A 104 -6.39 20.49 21.15
#